data_AF-A0A5P1FPI2-F1
#
_entry.id   AF-A0A5P1FPI2-F1
#
_cell.length_a   1.000
_cell.length_b   1.000
_cell.length_c   1.000
_cell.angle_alpha   90.00
_cell.angle_beta   90.00
_cell.angle_gamma   90.00
#
_symmetry.space_group_name_H-M   'P 1'
#
loop_
_entity.id
_entity.type
_entity.pdbx_description
1 polymer ?
#
loop_
_entity_poly.entity_id
_entity_poly.type
_entity_poly.pdbx_seq_one_letter_code
_entity_poly.pdbx_strand_id
1 'polypeptide(L)'
;MKQLAKLNLSGNNLTGEILSELVQCSSLESVDLSCNQLSGEIPADITHLHILGTLNLSRNQFTGEIPSEMQRMQSLTTIDLSYNNLSGTIPIQGQFLVFNASSFEGNPALCGAQLHQSSPCISSHAPKSSRNNSAHKNLTLAILIPILFSILALLAIKLHRSWRSKSNSNTWKLTAFQRLNFTVSDVIESVRDDNVIGKGGAGIVYRGSMPSGTDVAIKRLVGRGGGVEDRGFTAEITTLGKIRHRHIVKLLGFVSNRDSNLLLYEYMPNGSLGEMLHEYAYTLSVNEKTDVYSFGVVLLELITGRRPVGSFGDGVDIVQWVRKTTSEINEKSDPAAAVLAVVDRRLSPSPIDTITNLYKVAMRCVEEKSSARPTMREVVHMLSDPTTSPPPDLLVI
;
A
#
# COMPACT_ATOMS: atom_id res chain seq x y z
N MET A 1 -20.73 -18.93 -11.68
CA MET A 1 -20.91 -18.19 -10.41
C MET A 1 -20.11 -16.91 -10.49
N LYS A 2 -20.79 -15.78 -10.71
CA LYS A 2 -20.74 -14.54 -9.90
C LYS A 2 -19.34 -14.00 -9.56
N GLN A 3 -18.99 -12.95 -10.31
CA GLN A 3 -18.06 -11.83 -10.10
C GLN A 3 -17.59 -11.58 -8.65
N LEU A 4 -16.83 -12.50 -8.06
CA LEU A 4 -16.24 -12.30 -6.74
C LEU A 4 -14.87 -11.65 -6.93
N ALA A 5 -14.73 -10.38 -6.54
CA ALA A 5 -13.47 -9.65 -6.62
C ALA A 5 -12.58 -9.90 -5.40
N LYS A 6 -13.17 -10.05 -4.21
CA LYS A 6 -12.44 -10.25 -2.96
C LYS A 6 -13.06 -11.38 -2.16
N LEU A 7 -12.25 -12.36 -1.77
CA LEU A 7 -12.62 -13.44 -0.88
C LEU A 7 -11.77 -13.37 0.38
N ASN A 8 -12.39 -13.17 1.53
CA ASN A 8 -11.72 -13.27 2.83
C ASN A 8 -12.45 -14.29 3.69
N LEU A 9 -11.78 -15.41 3.96
CA LEU A 9 -12.22 -16.47 4.86
C LEU A 9 -11.19 -16.72 5.97
N SER A 10 -10.36 -15.72 6.25
CA SER A 10 -9.29 -15.84 7.25
C SER A 10 -9.82 -16.03 8.68
N GLY A 11 -9.03 -16.69 9.54
CA GLY A 11 -9.32 -16.82 10.96
C GLY A 11 -10.51 -17.74 11.28
N ASN A 12 -10.76 -18.74 10.44
CA ASN A 12 -11.80 -19.73 10.64
C ASN A 12 -11.17 -21.11 10.94
N ASN A 13 -12.02 -22.12 11.05
CA ASN A 13 -11.61 -23.51 11.28
C ASN A 13 -11.81 -24.37 10.01
N LEU A 14 -11.65 -23.76 8.83
CA LEU A 14 -11.87 -24.44 7.55
C LEU A 14 -10.79 -25.50 7.31
N THR A 15 -11.21 -26.67 6.83
CA THR A 15 -10.36 -27.84 6.56
C THR A 15 -10.49 -28.27 5.10
N GLY A 16 -9.58 -29.10 4.60
CA GLY A 16 -9.60 -29.62 3.24
C GLY A 16 -8.73 -28.82 2.27
N GLU A 17 -8.81 -29.14 0.99
CA GLU A 17 -7.97 -28.56 -0.05
C GLU A 17 -8.59 -27.31 -0.70
N ILE A 18 -7.78 -26.52 -1.41
CA ILE A 18 -8.30 -25.44 -2.25
C ILE A 18 -9.09 -26.06 -3.41
N LEU A 19 -10.41 -25.89 -3.38
CA LEU A 19 -11.31 -26.36 -4.42
C LEU A 19 -10.97 -25.73 -5.79
N SER A 20 -10.93 -26.55 -6.84
CA SER A 20 -10.66 -26.14 -8.22
C SER A 20 -11.65 -25.07 -8.71
N GLU A 21 -12.86 -25.04 -8.15
CA GLU A 21 -13.89 -24.05 -8.43
C GLU A 21 -13.51 -22.63 -8.01
N LEU A 22 -12.68 -22.47 -6.96
CA LEU A 22 -12.16 -21.15 -6.57
C LEU A 22 -11.29 -20.56 -7.68
N VAL A 23 -10.55 -21.43 -8.36
CA VAL A 23 -9.63 -21.08 -9.44
C VAL A 23 -10.37 -20.72 -10.73
N GLN A 24 -11.62 -21.15 -10.89
CA GLN A 24 -12.47 -20.77 -12.03
C GLN A 24 -13.02 -19.34 -11.94
N CYS A 25 -12.85 -18.66 -10.80
CA CYS A 25 -13.34 -17.30 -10.58
C CYS A 25 -12.34 -16.26 -11.09
N SER A 26 -12.26 -16.07 -12.42
CA SER A 26 -11.30 -15.16 -13.08
C SER A 26 -11.41 -13.67 -12.70
N SER A 27 -12.45 -13.28 -11.96
CA SER A 27 -12.63 -11.92 -11.43
C SER A 27 -11.97 -11.68 -10.07
N LEU A 28 -11.31 -12.67 -9.46
CA LEU A 28 -10.69 -12.51 -8.13
C LEU A 28 -9.43 -11.64 -8.18
N GLU A 29 -9.47 -10.54 -7.43
CA GLU A 29 -8.37 -9.59 -7.21
C GLU A 29 -7.66 -9.83 -5.87
N SER A 30 -8.37 -10.36 -4.86
CA SER A 30 -7.81 -10.60 -3.53
C SER A 30 -8.40 -11.85 -2.89
N VAL A 31 -7.51 -12.74 -2.41
CA VAL A 31 -7.87 -13.96 -1.71
C VAL A 31 -7.10 -14.02 -0.39
N ASP A 32 -7.81 -14.09 0.72
CA ASP A 32 -7.27 -14.34 2.05
C ASP A 32 -7.92 -15.57 2.68
N LEU A 33 -7.16 -16.65 2.81
CA LEU A 33 -7.53 -17.91 3.44
C LEU A 33 -6.68 -18.18 4.70
N SER A 34 -5.98 -17.17 5.22
CA SER A 34 -5.01 -17.36 6.29
C SER A 34 -5.63 -17.78 7.62
N CYS A 35 -4.82 -18.34 8.52
CA CYS A 35 -5.27 -18.77 9.85
C CYS A 35 -6.46 -19.74 9.79
N ASN A 36 -6.32 -20.82 9.02
CA ASN A 36 -7.28 -21.92 8.92
C ASN A 36 -6.55 -23.28 9.12
N GLN A 37 -7.24 -24.38 8.82
CA GLN A 37 -6.69 -25.75 8.83
C GLN A 37 -6.71 -26.37 7.42
N LEU A 38 -6.58 -25.54 6.38
CA LEU A 38 -6.57 -26.00 4.99
C LEU A 38 -5.28 -26.77 4.69
N SER A 39 -5.36 -27.82 3.88
CA SER A 39 -4.29 -28.77 3.59
C SER A 39 -4.17 -29.04 2.08
N GLY A 40 -3.24 -29.91 1.67
CA GLY A 40 -3.02 -30.24 0.26
C GLY A 40 -2.04 -29.29 -0.43
N GLU A 41 -1.92 -29.40 -1.75
CA GLU A 41 -1.00 -28.58 -2.55
C GLU A 41 -1.65 -27.27 -3.02
N ILE A 42 -0.82 -26.27 -3.36
CA ILE A 42 -1.30 -25.07 -4.05
C ILE A 42 -1.56 -25.44 -5.51
N PRO A 43 -2.81 -25.38 -6.01
CA PRO A 43 -3.11 -25.82 -7.37
C PRO A 43 -2.42 -24.91 -8.39
N ALA A 44 -1.70 -25.51 -9.36
CA ALA A 44 -1.01 -24.78 -10.42
C ALA A 44 -1.97 -23.89 -11.24
N ASP A 45 -3.24 -24.30 -11.34
CA ASP A 45 -4.29 -23.56 -12.02
C ASP A 45 -4.54 -22.18 -11.40
N ILE A 46 -4.08 -21.89 -10.16
CA ILE A 46 -4.20 -20.56 -9.52
C ILE A 46 -3.63 -19.44 -10.40
N THR A 47 -2.73 -19.80 -11.32
CA THR A 47 -2.13 -18.90 -12.31
C THR A 47 -3.10 -18.40 -13.39
N HIS A 48 -4.27 -19.04 -13.55
CA HIS A 48 -5.37 -18.57 -14.40
C HIS A 48 -6.10 -17.34 -13.84
N LEU A 49 -5.87 -16.99 -12.57
CA LEU A 49 -6.42 -15.78 -11.96
C LEU A 49 -5.60 -14.55 -12.36
N HIS A 50 -5.75 -14.12 -13.62
CA HIS A 50 -4.89 -13.11 -14.25
C HIS A 50 -4.91 -11.72 -13.58
N ILE A 51 -5.95 -11.39 -12.81
CA ILE A 51 -6.06 -10.10 -12.11
C ILE A 51 -5.81 -10.21 -10.60
N LEU A 52 -5.42 -11.38 -10.08
CA LEU A 52 -5.21 -11.60 -8.66
C LEU A 52 -4.01 -10.79 -8.16
N GLY A 53 -4.30 -9.75 -7.38
CA GLY A 53 -3.31 -8.86 -6.79
C GLY A 53 -2.78 -9.30 -5.44
N THR A 54 -3.61 -9.96 -4.62
CA THR A 54 -3.25 -10.39 -3.26
C THR A 54 -3.63 -11.83 -3.02
N LEU A 55 -2.69 -12.65 -2.55
CA LEU A 55 -2.90 -14.03 -2.13
C LEU A 55 -2.29 -14.27 -0.74
N ASN A 56 -3.12 -14.52 0.26
CA ASN A 56 -2.68 -14.88 1.60
C ASN A 56 -3.18 -16.28 1.97
N LEU A 57 -2.24 -17.22 2.07
CA LEU A 57 -2.46 -18.62 2.46
C LEU A 57 -1.74 -18.95 3.78
N SER A 58 -1.23 -17.95 4.49
CA SER A 58 -0.39 -18.15 5.67
C SER A 58 -1.11 -18.86 6.81
N ARG A 59 -0.35 -19.56 7.67
CA ARG A 59 -0.88 -20.25 8.86
C ARG A 59 -1.97 -21.28 8.49
N ASN A 60 -1.61 -22.19 7.61
CA ASN A 60 -2.40 -23.36 7.21
C ASN A 60 -1.51 -24.61 7.24
N GLN A 61 -1.92 -25.69 6.58
CA GLN A 61 -1.22 -26.96 6.47
C GLN A 61 -0.89 -27.31 5.01
N PHE A 62 -0.69 -26.32 4.15
CA PHE A 62 -0.36 -26.56 2.73
C PHE A 62 1.00 -27.25 2.57
N THR A 63 1.09 -28.18 1.63
CA THR A 63 2.26 -29.02 1.31
C THR A 63 2.66 -28.86 -0.16
N GLY A 64 3.75 -29.50 -0.58
CA GLY A 64 4.20 -29.47 -1.98
C GLY A 64 5.01 -28.22 -2.32
N GLU A 65 5.34 -28.06 -3.60
CA GLU A 65 6.13 -26.93 -4.11
C GLU A 65 5.25 -25.70 -4.41
N ILE A 66 5.88 -24.52 -4.43
CA ILE A 66 5.23 -23.31 -4.95
C ILE A 66 5.19 -23.43 -6.47
N PRO A 67 4.00 -23.39 -7.14
CA PRO A 67 3.91 -23.52 -8.58
C PRO A 67 4.79 -22.49 -9.30
N SER A 68 5.76 -22.97 -10.08
CA SER A 68 6.76 -22.11 -10.73
C SER A 68 6.14 -21.10 -11.70
N GLU A 69 5.00 -21.45 -12.27
CA GLU A 69 4.18 -20.67 -13.18
C GLU A 69 3.66 -19.38 -12.54
N MET A 70 3.56 -19.33 -11.19
CA MET A 70 3.17 -18.12 -10.47
C MET A 70 4.13 -16.96 -10.76
N GLN A 71 5.39 -17.22 -11.15
CA GLN A 71 6.36 -16.20 -11.59
C GLN A 71 5.88 -15.33 -12.76
N ARG A 72 4.86 -15.79 -13.49
CA ARG A 72 4.28 -15.07 -14.65
C ARG A 72 3.07 -14.22 -14.27
N MET A 73 2.57 -14.30 -13.03
CA MET A 73 1.39 -13.54 -12.58
C MET A 73 1.73 -12.08 -12.30
N GLN A 74 1.80 -11.25 -13.34
CA GLN A 74 2.20 -9.84 -13.25
C GLN A 74 1.31 -8.97 -12.35
N SER A 75 0.04 -9.35 -12.17
CA SER A 75 -0.90 -8.66 -11.28
C SER A 75 -0.64 -8.94 -9.81
N LEU A 76 -0.01 -10.08 -9.46
CA LEU A 76 0.20 -10.49 -8.07
C LEU A 76 1.28 -9.62 -7.44
N THR A 77 0.87 -8.72 -6.55
CA THR A 77 1.74 -7.74 -5.88
C THR A 77 1.97 -8.09 -4.41
N THR A 78 1.09 -8.90 -3.82
CA THR A 78 1.20 -9.36 -2.44
C THR A 78 0.98 -10.86 -2.35
N ILE A 79 1.95 -11.57 -1.77
CA ILE A 79 1.82 -12.99 -1.43
C ILE A 79 2.23 -13.21 0.02
N ASP A 80 1.53 -14.08 0.73
CA ASP A 80 1.96 -14.62 2.03
C ASP A 80 1.63 -16.12 2.10
N LEU A 81 2.68 -16.95 2.11
CA LEU A 81 2.65 -18.41 2.21
C LEU A 81 3.27 -18.89 3.53
N SER A 82 3.52 -17.98 4.47
CA SER A 82 4.27 -18.27 5.68
C SER A 82 3.54 -19.22 6.62
N TYR A 83 4.28 -19.95 7.46
CA TYR A 83 3.75 -20.89 8.44
C TYR A 83 2.84 -21.96 7.79
N ASN A 84 3.39 -22.67 6.81
CA ASN A 84 2.79 -23.84 6.17
C ASN A 84 3.82 -25.00 6.19
N ASN A 85 3.58 -26.06 5.42
CA ASN A 85 4.49 -27.19 5.26
C ASN A 85 4.98 -27.33 3.80
N LEU A 86 5.17 -26.19 3.11
CA LEU A 86 5.65 -26.12 1.73
C LEU A 86 7.12 -26.56 1.62
N SER A 87 7.48 -27.08 0.46
CA SER A 87 8.79 -27.63 0.15
C SER A 87 9.36 -27.09 -1.17
N GLY A 88 10.65 -27.36 -1.45
CA GLY A 88 11.26 -27.06 -2.75
C GLY A 88 11.81 -25.64 -2.85
N THR A 89 12.17 -25.21 -4.06
CA THR A 89 12.79 -23.89 -4.28
C THR A 89 11.77 -22.78 -4.40
N ILE A 90 11.99 -21.67 -3.70
CA ILE A 90 11.26 -20.42 -3.96
C ILE A 90 11.59 -19.98 -5.39
N PRO A 91 10.57 -19.73 -6.23
CA PRO A 91 10.72 -19.02 -7.48
C PRO A 91 11.67 -17.81 -7.48
N ILE A 92 12.53 -17.68 -8.48
CA ILE A 92 13.56 -16.63 -8.55
C ILE A 92 13.40 -15.65 -9.72
N GLN A 93 12.22 -15.62 -10.35
CA GLN A 93 11.92 -14.68 -11.44
C GLN A 93 10.60 -13.94 -11.19
N GLY A 94 10.35 -12.91 -11.99
CA GLY A 94 9.14 -12.10 -11.89
C GLY A 94 9.04 -11.36 -10.55
N GLN A 95 7.82 -11.30 -10.04
CA GLN A 95 7.48 -10.64 -8.79
C GLN A 95 8.02 -11.36 -7.53
N PHE A 96 8.44 -12.62 -7.63
CA PHE A 96 9.08 -13.34 -6.52
C PHE A 96 10.46 -12.77 -6.15
N LEU A 97 11.07 -11.96 -7.02
CA LEU A 97 12.29 -11.21 -6.70
C LEU A 97 12.05 -10.06 -5.71
N VAL A 98 10.81 -9.58 -5.59
CA VAL A 98 10.44 -8.41 -4.76
C VAL A 98 9.49 -8.75 -3.60
N PHE A 99 8.98 -9.98 -3.56
CA PHE A 99 8.21 -10.50 -2.43
C PHE A 99 9.06 -10.63 -1.18
N ASN A 100 8.43 -10.47 0.00
CA ASN A 100 9.18 -10.47 1.26
C ASN A 100 9.68 -11.89 1.58
N ALA A 101 10.89 -11.99 2.12
CA ALA A 101 11.39 -13.19 2.79
C ALA A 101 10.38 -13.74 3.81
N SER A 102 9.74 -12.84 4.57
CA SER A 102 8.76 -13.19 5.59
C SER A 102 7.55 -13.95 5.04
N SER A 103 7.19 -13.72 3.77
CA SER A 103 6.08 -14.39 3.08
C SER A 103 6.32 -15.88 2.89
N PHE A 104 7.54 -16.36 3.14
CA PHE A 104 7.94 -17.76 2.95
C PHE A 104 8.42 -18.41 4.26
N GLU A 105 8.51 -17.65 5.35
CA GLU A 105 8.98 -18.14 6.66
C GLU A 105 8.07 -19.23 7.24
N GLY A 106 8.60 -20.05 8.15
CA GLY A 106 7.81 -21.08 8.81
C GLY A 106 7.44 -22.27 7.93
N ASN A 107 8.07 -22.44 6.77
CA ASN A 107 8.00 -23.62 5.91
C ASN A 107 9.31 -24.42 6.02
N PRO A 108 9.37 -25.53 6.78
CA PRO A 108 10.63 -26.19 7.12
C PRO A 108 11.41 -26.79 5.94
N ALA A 109 10.72 -27.14 4.85
CA ALA A 109 11.31 -27.82 3.68
C ALA A 109 11.50 -26.89 2.47
N LEU A 110 11.22 -25.59 2.63
CA LEU A 110 11.33 -24.58 1.58
C LEU A 110 12.74 -23.96 1.58
N CYS A 111 13.34 -23.79 0.41
CA CYS A 111 14.72 -23.29 0.25
C CYS A 111 14.82 -22.24 -0.88
N GLY A 112 15.81 -21.34 -0.85
CA GLY A 112 16.00 -20.32 -1.91
C GLY A 112 16.53 -18.99 -1.40
N ALA A 113 17.05 -18.15 -2.31
CA ALA A 113 17.83 -16.94 -2.01
C ALA A 113 17.09 -15.84 -1.21
N GLN A 114 15.76 -15.89 -1.16
CA GLN A 114 14.92 -14.95 -0.40
C GLN A 114 14.87 -15.27 1.10
N LEU A 115 15.23 -16.49 1.50
CA LEU A 115 15.44 -16.84 2.91
C LEU A 115 16.95 -16.68 3.14
N HIS A 116 17.38 -15.86 4.10
CA HIS A 116 18.78 -15.63 4.47
C HIS A 116 19.49 -16.90 5.03
N GLN A 117 19.39 -18.02 4.32
CA GLN A 117 20.06 -19.27 4.57
C GLN A 117 20.75 -19.71 3.28
N SER A 118 22.06 -19.49 3.25
CA SER A 118 22.98 -20.18 2.36
C SER A 118 23.00 -21.67 2.74
N SER A 119 22.00 -22.41 2.28
CA SER A 119 22.04 -23.87 2.23
C SER A 119 21.45 -24.30 0.88
N PRO A 120 22.23 -24.99 0.02
CA PRO A 120 21.70 -25.49 -1.24
C PRO A 120 20.61 -26.51 -0.97
N CYS A 121 19.59 -26.54 -1.83
CA CYS A 121 18.55 -27.57 -1.82
C CYS A 121 19.20 -28.92 -2.16
N ILE A 122 19.68 -29.66 -1.16
CA ILE A 122 20.17 -31.02 -1.37
C ILE A 122 18.93 -31.90 -1.50
N SER A 123 18.63 -32.32 -2.73
CA SER A 123 17.69 -33.42 -2.93
C SER A 123 18.29 -34.67 -2.29
N SER A 124 17.55 -35.30 -1.39
CA SER A 124 17.82 -36.68 -1.03
C SER A 124 16.53 -37.48 -1.15
N HIS A 125 16.21 -37.80 -2.40
CA HIS A 125 15.52 -39.05 -2.70
C HIS A 125 16.55 -40.17 -2.72
N ALA A 126 16.52 -41.05 -1.71
CA ALA A 126 16.78 -42.48 -1.90
C ALA A 126 16.28 -43.28 -0.68
N PRO A 127 15.72 -44.48 -0.89
CA PRO A 127 14.98 -45.22 0.12
C PRO A 127 15.93 -45.93 1.10
N LYS A 128 15.61 -45.91 2.40
CA LYS A 128 16.30 -46.75 3.37
C LYS A 128 15.71 -48.16 3.32
N SER A 129 16.47 -49.09 2.75
CA SER A 129 16.17 -50.51 2.83
C SER A 129 16.38 -51.02 4.25
N SER A 130 15.50 -51.93 4.65
CA SER A 130 15.58 -52.70 5.88
C SER A 130 16.77 -53.67 5.83
N ARG A 131 17.58 -53.72 6.89
CA ARG A 131 18.24 -54.97 7.27
C ARG A 131 18.45 -55.03 8.77
N ASN A 132 17.71 -55.93 9.41
CA ASN A 132 18.02 -56.42 10.75
C ASN A 132 19.42 -57.04 10.75
N ASN A 133 20.19 -56.79 11.81
CA ASN A 133 20.70 -57.87 12.66
C ASN A 133 21.22 -57.31 13.99
N SER A 134 20.81 -58.02 15.03
CA SER A 134 21.10 -57.89 16.45
C SER A 134 22.57 -58.15 16.82
N ALA A 135 23.08 -57.43 17.83
CA ALA A 135 23.67 -58.03 19.04
C ALA A 135 24.14 -56.94 20.04
N HIS A 136 23.93 -57.25 21.32
CA HIS A 136 24.08 -56.46 22.54
C HIS A 136 25.39 -55.69 22.76
N LYS A 137 25.32 -54.63 23.58
CA LYS A 137 26.13 -54.41 24.80
C LYS A 137 25.57 -53.25 25.66
N ASN A 138 25.30 -53.53 26.94
CA ASN A 138 24.91 -52.58 27.98
C ASN A 138 26.13 -51.76 28.47
N LEU A 139 25.87 -50.65 29.22
CA LEU A 139 26.77 -49.78 30.04
C LEU A 139 27.05 -48.40 29.37
N THR A 140 26.49 -47.23 29.77
CA THR A 140 26.50 -46.51 31.06
C THR A 140 25.42 -45.39 31.05
N LEU A 141 24.52 -45.32 32.05
CA LEU A 141 23.50 -44.25 32.17
C LEU A 141 23.93 -43.06 33.06
N ALA A 142 25.17 -43.04 33.56
CA ALA A 142 25.58 -42.06 34.59
C ALA A 142 26.17 -40.74 34.06
N ILE A 143 26.59 -40.67 32.79
CA ILE A 143 27.28 -39.48 32.23
C ILE A 143 26.38 -38.66 31.31
N LEU A 144 25.38 -39.28 30.67
CA LEU A 144 24.51 -38.61 29.70
C LEU A 144 23.47 -37.70 30.36
N ILE A 145 23.00 -38.05 31.56
CA ILE A 145 21.97 -37.29 32.29
C ILE A 145 22.47 -35.89 32.71
N PRO A 146 23.66 -35.71 33.33
CA PRO A 146 24.15 -34.37 33.69
C PRO A 146 24.52 -33.51 32.47
N ILE A 147 24.97 -34.13 31.38
CA ILE A 147 25.24 -33.42 30.11
C ILE A 147 23.94 -32.94 29.47
N LEU A 148 22.90 -33.79 29.45
CA LEU A 148 21.59 -33.43 28.94
C LEU A 148 20.95 -32.30 29.78
N PHE A 149 21.08 -32.36 31.11
CA PHE A 149 20.53 -31.33 32.00
C PHE A 149 21.26 -29.99 31.87
N SER A 150 22.59 -30.00 31.69
CA SER A 150 23.37 -28.78 31.44
C SER A 150 23.09 -28.17 30.06
N ILE A 151 22.88 -29.00 29.03
CA ILE A 151 22.42 -28.53 27.71
C ILE A 151 21.02 -27.93 27.80
N LEU A 152 20.08 -28.58 28.48
CA LEU A 152 18.72 -28.07 28.72
C LEU A 152 18.74 -26.76 29.51
N ALA A 153 19.57 -26.65 30.54
CA ALA A 153 19.72 -25.42 31.32
C ALA A 153 20.29 -24.27 30.48
N LEU A 154 21.30 -24.52 29.64
CA LEU A 154 21.85 -23.52 28.72
C LEU A 154 20.85 -23.12 27.63
N LEU A 155 20.07 -24.06 27.11
CA LEU A 155 18.97 -23.79 26.19
C LEU A 155 17.86 -22.96 26.86
N ALA A 156 17.48 -23.30 28.10
CA ALA A 156 16.50 -22.54 28.88
C ALA A 156 17.01 -21.13 29.19
N ILE A 157 18.29 -20.94 29.50
CA ILE A 157 18.91 -19.62 29.70
C ILE A 157 18.95 -18.83 28.39
N LYS A 158 19.28 -19.47 27.26
CA LYS A 158 19.24 -18.80 25.94
C LYS A 158 17.81 -18.42 25.55
N LEU A 159 16.83 -19.30 25.77
CA LEU A 159 15.42 -19.03 25.54
C LEU A 159 14.93 -17.91 26.45
N HIS A 160 15.27 -17.93 27.73
CA HIS A 160 14.93 -16.88 28.69
C HIS A 160 15.60 -15.54 28.33
N ARG A 161 16.88 -15.54 27.90
CA ARG A 161 17.57 -14.32 27.45
C ARG A 161 17.00 -13.79 26.14
N SER A 162 16.65 -14.67 25.21
CA SER A 162 16.00 -14.33 23.93
C SER A 162 14.60 -13.74 24.16
N TRP A 163 13.82 -14.35 25.06
CA TRP A 163 12.49 -13.89 25.43
C TRP A 163 12.54 -12.55 26.20
N ARG A 164 13.52 -12.38 27.09
CA ARG A 164 13.76 -11.11 27.80
C ARG A 164 14.25 -9.99 26.87
N SER A 165 14.97 -10.33 25.79
CA SER A 165 15.35 -9.39 24.73
C SER A 165 14.15 -8.92 23.89
N LYS A 166 13.21 -9.84 23.59
CA LYS A 166 11.93 -9.54 22.90
C LYS A 166 10.98 -8.66 23.72
N SER A 167 11.07 -8.69 25.05
CA SER A 167 10.21 -7.88 25.92
C SER A 167 10.63 -6.41 26.02
N ASN A 168 11.87 -6.06 25.68
CA ASN A 168 12.43 -4.71 25.86
C ASN A 168 12.45 -3.87 24.56
N SER A 169 11.88 -4.37 23.46
CA SER A 169 11.92 -3.73 22.13
C SER A 169 10.71 -2.84 21.78
N ASN A 170 9.66 -2.80 22.62
CA ASN A 170 8.41 -2.10 22.31
C ASN A 170 8.34 -0.67 22.88
N THR A 171 9.45 -0.10 23.34
CA THR A 171 9.47 1.28 23.82
C THR A 171 9.26 2.23 22.66
N TRP A 172 8.07 2.83 22.62
CA TRP A 172 7.72 3.86 21.66
C TRP A 172 8.44 5.17 21.96
N LYS A 173 8.96 5.82 20.92
CA LYS A 173 9.65 7.11 21.00
C LYS A 173 8.90 8.16 20.18
N LEU A 174 8.51 9.26 20.82
CA LEU A 174 7.99 10.45 20.15
C LEU A 174 9.13 11.41 19.83
N THR A 175 9.20 11.82 18.57
CA THR A 175 10.07 12.90 18.10
C THR A 175 9.19 14.00 17.54
N ALA A 176 9.16 15.15 18.22
CA ALA A 176 8.32 16.28 17.85
C ALA A 176 9.13 17.37 17.13
N PHE A 177 8.54 18.01 16.12
CA PHE A 177 9.14 19.17 15.43
C PHE A 177 8.68 20.51 16.03
N GLN A 178 7.87 20.45 17.08
CA GLN A 178 7.37 21.58 17.84
C GLN A 178 6.97 21.12 19.25
N ARG A 179 6.61 22.06 20.13
CA ARG A 179 6.07 21.71 21.44
C ARG A 179 4.70 21.06 21.29
N LEU A 180 4.54 19.87 21.86
CA LEU A 180 3.29 19.12 21.91
C LEU A 180 2.83 19.04 23.36
N ASN A 181 1.52 19.15 23.59
CA ASN A 181 0.90 19.08 24.92
C ASN A 181 0.26 17.70 25.15
N PHE A 182 0.82 16.66 24.53
CA PHE A 182 0.37 15.29 24.63
C PHE A 182 1.58 14.34 24.57
N THR A 183 1.38 13.12 25.03
CA THR A 183 2.38 12.10 25.23
C THR A 183 2.32 11.01 24.16
N VAL A 184 3.31 10.12 24.16
CA VAL A 184 3.29 8.91 23.35
C VAL A 184 2.06 8.06 23.64
N SER A 185 1.70 7.91 24.93
CA SER A 185 0.56 7.08 25.35
C SER A 185 -0.75 7.57 24.74
N ASP A 186 -0.97 8.89 24.73
CA ASP A 186 -2.18 9.52 24.17
C ASP A 186 -2.31 9.22 22.65
N VAL A 187 -1.17 9.22 21.94
CA VAL A 187 -1.12 8.87 20.52
C VAL A 187 -1.46 7.39 20.32
N ILE A 188 -0.85 6.48 21.09
CA ILE A 188 -1.06 5.04 20.93
C ILE A 188 -2.49 4.63 21.29
N GLU A 189 -3.07 5.22 22.33
CA GLU A 189 -4.48 4.99 22.70
C GLU A 189 -5.46 5.42 21.58
N SER A 190 -5.06 6.40 20.76
CA SER A 190 -5.85 6.86 19.62
C SER A 190 -5.79 5.92 18.40
N VAL A 191 -4.82 5.00 18.32
CA VAL A 191 -4.66 4.07 17.18
C VAL A 191 -5.55 2.85 17.37
N ARG A 192 -6.85 3.03 17.11
CA ARG A 192 -7.90 2.00 17.25
C ARG A 192 -8.85 2.06 16.05
N ASP A 193 -9.54 0.96 15.75
CA ASP A 193 -10.37 0.85 14.53
C ASP A 193 -11.53 1.84 14.47
N ASP A 194 -12.08 2.22 15.63
CA ASP A 194 -13.14 3.23 15.78
C ASP A 194 -12.68 4.64 15.38
N ASN A 195 -11.38 4.90 15.42
CA ASN A 195 -10.80 6.20 15.11
C ASN A 195 -10.30 6.32 13.66
N VAL A 196 -10.52 5.30 12.81
CA VAL A 196 -10.03 5.36 11.43
C VAL A 196 -10.82 6.39 10.62
N ILE A 197 -10.09 7.33 10.02
CA ILE A 197 -10.62 8.37 9.14
C ILE A 197 -10.20 8.21 7.68
N GLY A 198 -9.26 7.31 7.36
CA GLY A 198 -8.87 7.03 5.98
C GLY A 198 -8.07 5.74 5.85
N LYS A 199 -8.25 5.02 4.73
CA LYS A 199 -7.50 3.80 4.37
C LYS A 199 -7.10 3.88 2.90
N GLY A 200 -5.82 3.72 2.57
CA GLY A 200 -5.33 3.77 1.19
C GLY A 200 -3.96 3.12 1.01
N GLY A 201 -3.40 3.21 -0.20
CA GLY A 201 -2.11 2.60 -0.56
C GLY A 201 -0.92 3.10 0.26
N ALA A 202 -1.03 4.27 0.89
CA ALA A 202 0.00 4.87 1.73
C ALA A 202 -0.15 4.56 3.23
N GLY A 203 -1.19 3.84 3.66
CA GLY A 203 -1.43 3.58 5.08
C GLY A 203 -2.86 3.76 5.56
N ILE A 204 -3.00 3.66 6.88
CA ILE A 204 -4.24 3.93 7.61
C ILE A 204 -4.05 5.24 8.37
N VAL A 205 -5.04 6.11 8.32
CA VAL A 205 -5.06 7.37 9.06
C VAL A 205 -6.12 7.30 10.16
N TYR A 206 -5.73 7.63 11.38
CA TYR A 206 -6.59 7.68 12.57
C TYR A 206 -6.75 9.12 13.03
N ARG A 207 -7.92 9.47 13.59
CA ARG A 207 -8.12 10.69 14.36
C ARG A 207 -7.75 10.43 15.81
N GLY A 208 -6.86 11.24 16.38
CA GLY A 208 -6.56 11.22 17.81
C GLY A 208 -7.04 12.50 18.47
N SER A 209 -7.92 12.38 19.45
CA SER A 209 -8.34 13.50 20.30
C SER A 209 -7.48 13.54 21.55
N MET A 210 -6.54 14.49 21.60
CA MET A 210 -5.58 14.60 22.70
C MET A 210 -6.26 15.15 23.96
N PRO A 211 -5.74 14.88 25.17
CA PRO A 211 -6.32 15.36 26.44
C PRO A 211 -6.49 16.89 26.51
N SER A 212 -5.68 17.64 25.78
CA SER A 212 -5.79 19.10 25.66
C SER A 212 -6.99 19.58 24.83
N GLY A 213 -7.79 18.68 24.25
CA GLY A 213 -8.84 18.98 23.28
C GLY A 213 -8.33 19.23 21.86
N THR A 214 -7.04 18.98 21.62
CA THR A 214 -6.42 19.13 20.29
C THR A 214 -6.60 17.84 19.49
N ASP A 215 -7.18 17.94 18.30
CA ASP A 215 -7.24 16.81 17.37
C ASP A 215 -5.98 16.72 16.51
N VAL A 216 -5.51 15.50 16.29
CA VAL A 216 -4.38 15.18 15.40
C VAL A 216 -4.75 14.07 14.44
N ALA A 217 -4.18 14.08 13.24
CA ALA A 217 -4.26 12.97 12.31
C ALA A 217 -3.01 12.10 12.45
N ILE A 218 -3.19 10.81 12.70
CA ILE A 218 -2.12 9.83 12.95
C ILE A 218 -2.07 8.89 11.76
N LYS A 219 -1.03 9.01 10.93
CA LYS A 219 -0.86 8.14 9.76
C LYS A 219 0.08 6.99 10.12
N ARG A 220 -0.46 5.78 10.08
CA ARG A 220 0.32 4.54 10.14
C ARG A 220 0.69 4.14 8.73
N LEU A 221 1.97 4.26 8.38
CA LEU A 221 2.46 3.79 7.09
C LEU A 221 2.38 2.27 7.02
N VAL A 222 2.04 1.74 5.85
CA VAL A 222 2.17 0.29 5.59
C VAL A 222 3.64 0.01 5.38
N GLY A 223 4.30 -0.59 6.37
CA GLY A 223 5.73 -0.89 6.32
C GLY A 223 6.04 -2.17 7.08
N ARG A 224 6.47 -3.18 6.32
CA ARG A 224 6.99 -4.48 6.77
C ARG A 224 8.00 -4.24 7.90
N GLY A 225 7.72 -4.79 9.09
CA GLY A 225 8.72 -4.88 10.15
C GLY A 225 9.94 -5.64 9.63
N GLY A 226 11.07 -4.94 9.50
CA GLY A 226 12.35 -5.53 9.12
C GLY A 226 12.99 -4.96 7.86
N GLY A 227 13.84 -3.94 8.05
CA GLY A 227 15.10 -3.81 7.33
C GLY A 227 15.13 -3.25 5.92
N VAL A 228 14.07 -3.37 5.10
CA VAL A 228 14.09 -2.82 3.73
C VAL A 228 13.45 -1.43 3.71
N GLU A 229 14.32 -0.46 4.01
CA GLU A 229 14.24 0.96 3.71
C GLU A 229 12.90 1.68 3.97
N ASP A 230 12.93 2.40 5.08
CA ASP A 230 11.99 3.42 5.56
C ASP A 230 11.84 4.63 4.60
N ARG A 231 11.94 4.43 3.27
CA ARG A 231 11.99 5.50 2.26
C ARG A 231 10.76 6.39 2.34
N GLY A 232 9.56 5.84 2.49
CA GLY A 232 8.33 6.63 2.63
C GLY A 232 8.37 7.51 3.90
N PHE A 233 8.65 6.90 5.05
CA PHE A 233 8.74 7.61 6.33
C PHE A 233 9.84 8.66 6.37
N THR A 234 11.04 8.29 5.91
CA THR A 234 12.23 9.15 5.89
C THR A 234 12.08 10.27 4.87
N ALA A 235 11.49 10.00 3.70
CA ALA A 235 11.20 11.04 2.71
C ALA A 235 10.16 12.03 3.26
N GLU A 236 9.10 11.55 3.90
CA GLU A 236 8.09 12.40 4.51
C GLU A 236 8.69 13.26 5.65
N ILE A 237 9.50 12.67 6.54
CA ILE A 237 10.18 13.42 7.62
C ILE A 237 11.17 14.43 7.07
N THR A 238 12.01 14.04 6.10
CA THR A 238 13.07 14.90 5.58
C THR A 238 12.50 16.10 4.82
N THR A 239 11.39 15.88 4.11
CA THR A 239 10.72 16.90 3.30
C THR A 239 9.73 17.71 4.15
N LEU A 240 8.68 17.08 4.67
CA LEU A 240 7.61 17.77 5.39
C LEU A 240 8.03 18.24 6.78
N GLY A 241 9.01 17.59 7.41
CA GLY A 241 9.55 18.04 8.70
C GLY A 241 10.14 19.45 8.63
N LYS A 242 10.69 19.83 7.47
CA LYS A 242 11.32 21.15 7.21
C LYS A 242 10.37 22.18 6.61
N ILE A 243 9.28 21.74 6.00
CA ILE A 243 8.33 22.64 5.35
C ILE A 243 7.41 23.28 6.39
N ARG A 244 7.21 24.59 6.27
CA ARG A 244 6.24 25.37 7.03
C ARG A 244 5.52 26.29 6.06
N HIS A 245 4.31 25.92 5.67
CA HIS A 245 3.54 26.67 4.68
C HIS A 245 2.04 26.54 4.97
N ARG A 246 1.28 27.62 4.79
CA ARG A 246 -0.16 27.68 5.14
C ARG A 246 -1.06 26.77 4.29
N HIS A 247 -0.57 26.29 3.15
CA HIS A 247 -1.30 25.41 2.21
C HIS A 247 -0.73 23.99 2.17
N ILE A 248 0.18 23.64 3.09
CA ILE A 248 0.74 22.29 3.22
C ILE A 248 0.43 21.79 4.62
N VAL A 249 -0.18 20.60 4.72
CA VAL A 249 -0.54 19.98 5.99
C VAL A 249 0.71 19.84 6.86
N LYS A 250 0.64 20.40 8.06
CA LYS A 250 1.76 20.47 8.97
C LYS A 250 2.05 19.12 9.63
N LEU A 251 3.27 18.63 9.44
CA LEU A 251 3.82 17.50 10.20
C LEU A 251 4.26 17.97 11.60
N LEU A 252 3.59 17.48 12.64
CA LEU A 252 3.82 17.81 14.05
C LEU A 252 4.99 17.03 14.64
N GLY A 253 5.17 15.79 14.17
CA GLY A 253 6.19 14.87 14.66
C GLY A 253 5.94 13.45 14.18
N PHE A 254 6.64 12.50 14.77
CA PHE A 254 6.46 11.08 14.53
C PHE A 254 6.63 10.27 15.81
N VAL A 255 5.97 9.11 15.86
CA VAL A 255 6.10 8.13 16.93
C VAL A 255 6.56 6.82 16.31
N SER A 256 7.69 6.30 16.78
CA SER A 256 8.24 5.05 16.24
C SER A 256 8.63 4.08 17.33
N ASN A 257 8.52 2.79 17.01
CA ASN A 257 9.16 1.70 17.75
C ASN A 257 9.92 0.83 16.74
N ARG A 258 10.34 -0.39 17.13
CA ARG A 258 11.08 -1.27 16.21
C ARG A 258 10.25 -1.83 15.06
N ASP A 259 8.93 -1.83 15.19
CA ASP A 259 8.01 -2.56 14.30
C ASP A 259 7.05 -1.63 13.54
N SER A 260 6.91 -0.37 13.96
CA SER A 260 5.90 0.55 13.43
C SER A 260 6.38 1.99 13.51
N ASN A 261 6.07 2.71 12.43
CA ASN A 261 6.27 4.14 12.30
C ASN A 261 4.90 4.83 12.15
N LEU A 262 4.68 5.87 12.96
CA LEU A 262 3.48 6.70 12.94
C LEU A 262 3.89 8.15 12.67
N LEU A 263 3.23 8.79 11.72
CA LEU A 263 3.40 10.21 11.42
C LEU A 263 2.23 10.99 12.03
N LEU A 264 2.52 12.12 12.67
CA LEU A 264 1.54 12.97 13.35
C LEU A 264 1.35 14.28 12.58
N TYR A 265 0.14 14.54 12.12
CA TYR A 265 -0.23 15.77 11.42
C TYR A 265 -1.29 16.55 12.19
N GLU A 266 -1.42 17.83 11.85
CA GLU A 266 -2.62 18.56 12.21
C GLU A 266 -3.86 17.89 11.61
N TYR A 267 -4.95 17.88 12.37
CA TYR A 267 -6.21 17.32 11.90
C TYR A 267 -6.95 18.30 10.98
N MET A 268 -7.43 17.81 9.84
CA MET A 268 -8.25 18.56 8.89
C MET A 268 -9.72 18.15 9.08
N PRO A 269 -10.57 19.00 9.72
CA PRO A 269 -11.92 18.61 10.12
C PRO A 269 -12.88 18.35 8.95
N ASN A 270 -12.59 18.93 7.78
CA ASN A 270 -13.41 18.77 6.57
C ASN A 270 -12.93 17.62 5.67
N GLY A 271 -12.02 16.77 6.16
CA GLY A 271 -11.48 15.64 5.40
C GLY A 271 -10.60 16.07 4.24
N SER A 272 -10.33 15.13 3.34
CA SER A 272 -9.57 15.42 2.13
C SER A 272 -10.49 15.79 0.97
N LEU A 273 -10.07 16.75 0.14
CA LEU A 273 -10.77 17.00 -1.12
C LEU A 273 -10.77 15.74 -2.01
N GLY A 274 -9.76 14.87 -1.88
CA GLY A 274 -9.66 13.58 -2.58
C GLY A 274 -10.73 12.54 -2.22
N GLU A 275 -11.29 12.58 -1.01
CA GLU A 275 -12.46 11.75 -0.66
C GLU A 275 -13.73 12.25 -1.34
N MET A 276 -13.77 13.54 -1.67
CA MET A 276 -14.82 14.15 -2.48
C MET A 276 -14.55 14.01 -3.99
N LEU A 277 -13.28 13.84 -4.40
CA LEU A 277 -12.77 13.92 -5.77
C LEU A 277 -11.74 12.79 -6.04
N HIS A 278 -12.09 11.78 -6.85
CA HIS A 278 -11.31 10.53 -6.95
C HIS A 278 -10.05 10.65 -7.80
N GLU A 279 -8.95 10.04 -7.35
CA GLU A 279 -7.59 10.15 -7.88
C GLU A 279 -7.27 9.15 -9.01
N TYR A 280 -6.62 9.58 -10.11
CA TYR A 280 -5.66 8.72 -10.85
C TYR A 280 -4.64 9.51 -11.69
N ALA A 281 -3.46 8.92 -11.83
CA ALA A 281 -2.26 9.47 -12.46
C ALA A 281 -2.16 9.08 -13.95
N TYR A 282 -2.24 10.07 -14.84
CA TYR A 282 -2.01 9.92 -16.28
C TYR A 282 -0.66 10.51 -16.69
N THR A 283 0.45 9.88 -16.30
CA THR A 283 1.72 10.00 -17.05
C THR A 283 2.70 8.88 -16.63
N LEU A 284 3.19 8.09 -17.59
CA LEU A 284 4.28 7.12 -17.42
C LEU A 284 5.67 7.78 -17.30
N SER A 285 5.73 9.12 -17.30
CA SER A 285 6.92 9.92 -16.98
C SER A 285 6.57 10.90 -15.86
N VAL A 286 7.34 10.84 -14.77
CA VAL A 286 7.17 11.73 -13.62
C VAL A 286 8.03 12.98 -13.85
N ASN A 287 7.40 14.14 -13.98
CA ASN A 287 8.08 15.45 -13.98
C ASN A 287 7.20 16.49 -13.27
N GLU A 288 7.72 17.70 -13.06
CA GLU A 288 7.00 18.79 -12.39
C GLU A 288 5.71 19.22 -13.12
N LYS A 289 5.58 18.88 -14.41
CA LYS A 289 4.38 19.12 -15.22
C LYS A 289 3.32 18.03 -15.06
N THR A 290 3.64 16.90 -14.42
CA THR A 290 2.65 15.91 -13.97
C THR A 290 1.78 16.50 -12.88
N ASP A 291 2.36 17.21 -11.90
CA ASP A 291 1.62 17.86 -10.81
C ASP A 291 0.69 18.96 -11.34
N VAL A 292 1.16 19.71 -12.36
CA VAL A 292 0.34 20.71 -13.04
C VAL A 292 -0.89 20.07 -13.69
N TYR A 293 -0.71 18.94 -14.38
CA TYR A 293 -1.82 18.22 -15.00
C TYR A 293 -2.83 17.75 -13.96
N SER A 294 -2.36 17.11 -12.88
CA SER A 294 -3.22 16.67 -11.78
C SER A 294 -3.98 17.84 -11.14
N PHE A 295 -3.34 18.99 -10.95
CA PHE A 295 -4.01 20.20 -10.48
C PHE A 295 -5.12 20.66 -11.46
N GLY A 296 -4.84 20.60 -12.76
CA GLY A 296 -5.84 20.91 -13.79
C GLY A 296 -7.06 19.99 -13.75
N VAL A 297 -6.86 18.69 -13.52
CA VAL A 297 -7.95 17.72 -13.33
C VAL A 297 -8.80 18.10 -12.12
N VAL A 298 -8.18 18.43 -10.98
CA VAL A 298 -8.89 18.89 -9.77
C VAL A 298 -9.72 20.13 -10.05
N LEU A 299 -9.20 21.09 -10.83
CA LEU A 299 -9.98 22.26 -11.24
C LEU A 299 -11.20 21.87 -12.09
N LEU A 300 -11.07 20.94 -13.03
CA LEU A 300 -12.19 20.44 -13.83
C LEU A 300 -13.22 19.70 -12.97
N GLU A 301 -12.79 18.93 -11.98
CA GLU A 301 -13.69 18.29 -11.03
C GLU A 301 -14.50 19.33 -10.23
N LEU A 302 -13.84 20.39 -9.75
CA LEU A 302 -14.51 21.49 -9.04
C LEU A 302 -15.51 22.21 -9.94
N ILE A 303 -15.15 22.49 -11.19
CA ILE A 303 -16.01 23.18 -12.16
C ILE A 303 -17.22 22.33 -12.54
N THR A 304 -17.03 21.04 -12.78
CA THR A 304 -18.05 20.16 -13.34
C THR A 304 -18.87 19.44 -12.28
N GLY A 305 -18.36 19.35 -11.05
CA GLY A 305 -18.91 18.53 -9.97
C GLY A 305 -18.88 17.03 -10.27
N ARG A 306 -18.09 16.61 -11.26
CA ARG A 306 -17.98 15.22 -11.73
C ARG A 306 -16.64 14.63 -11.36
N ARG A 307 -16.62 13.30 -11.31
CA ARG A 307 -15.40 12.52 -11.09
C ARG A 307 -14.53 12.49 -12.36
N PRO A 308 -13.22 12.26 -12.26
CA PRO A 308 -12.32 12.24 -13.41
C PRO A 308 -12.55 11.07 -14.36
N VAL A 309 -13.13 9.99 -13.86
CA VAL A 309 -13.47 8.77 -14.60
C VAL A 309 -14.83 8.28 -14.13
N GLY A 310 -15.64 7.75 -15.05
CA GLY A 310 -17.01 7.31 -14.74
C GLY A 310 -17.90 7.25 -15.97
N SER A 311 -19.19 7.55 -15.79
CA SER A 311 -20.26 7.45 -16.79
C SER A 311 -20.21 8.50 -17.90
N PHE A 312 -19.03 8.70 -18.50
CA PHE A 312 -18.80 9.46 -19.73
C PHE A 312 -18.81 8.57 -20.98
N GLY A 313 -18.82 7.23 -20.79
CA GLY A 313 -18.66 6.21 -21.83
C GLY A 313 -17.39 5.38 -21.59
N ASP A 314 -17.30 4.20 -22.21
CA ASP A 314 -16.16 3.30 -22.01
C ASP A 314 -14.84 4.00 -22.38
N GLY A 315 -13.95 4.15 -21.39
CA GLY A 315 -12.60 4.69 -21.57
C GLY A 315 -12.48 6.21 -21.68
N VAL A 316 -13.57 6.98 -21.50
CA VAL A 316 -13.55 8.45 -21.57
C VAL A 316 -13.35 9.06 -20.18
N ASP A 317 -12.30 9.85 -20.01
CA ASP A 317 -12.05 10.62 -18.79
C ASP A 317 -12.71 12.02 -18.84
N ILE A 318 -12.68 12.75 -17.71
CA ILE A 318 -13.24 14.10 -17.57
C ILE A 318 -12.61 15.09 -18.55
N VAL A 319 -11.31 14.97 -18.82
CA VAL A 319 -10.59 15.90 -19.71
C VAL A 319 -11.11 15.71 -21.13
N GLN A 320 -11.20 14.46 -21.60
CA GLN A 320 -11.74 14.10 -22.90
C GLN A 320 -13.23 14.46 -23.02
N TRP A 321 -14.01 14.19 -21.98
CA TRP A 321 -15.43 14.55 -21.94
C TRP A 321 -15.64 16.07 -22.02
N VAL A 322 -14.87 16.86 -21.25
CA VAL A 322 -14.93 18.33 -21.28
C VAL A 322 -14.53 18.85 -22.66
N ARG A 323 -13.44 18.36 -23.25
CA ARG A 323 -12.99 18.74 -24.60
C ARG A 323 -14.06 18.46 -25.64
N LYS A 324 -14.63 17.25 -25.62
CA LYS A 324 -15.69 16.85 -26.55
C LYS A 324 -16.94 17.72 -26.41
N THR A 325 -17.44 17.87 -25.19
CA THR A 325 -18.66 18.62 -24.89
C THR A 325 -18.52 20.10 -25.28
N THR A 326 -17.36 20.69 -25.01
CA THR A 326 -17.10 22.10 -25.37
C THR A 326 -16.86 22.30 -26.86
N SER A 327 -16.19 21.35 -27.55
CA SER A 327 -15.97 21.44 -29.00
C SER A 327 -17.28 21.40 -29.80
N GLU A 328 -18.24 20.56 -29.39
CA GLU A 328 -19.55 20.44 -30.04
C GLU A 328 -20.39 21.75 -29.94
N ILE A 329 -20.09 22.59 -28.95
CA ILE A 329 -20.80 23.85 -28.70
C ILE A 329 -20.03 25.05 -29.27
N ASN A 330 -18.71 24.98 -29.33
CA ASN A 330 -17.87 26.05 -29.90
C ASN A 330 -18.14 26.28 -31.40
N GLU A 331 -18.62 25.26 -32.12
CA GLU A 331 -19.13 25.42 -33.50
C GLU A 331 -20.34 26.39 -33.59
N LYS A 332 -20.99 26.70 -32.47
CA LYS A 332 -22.16 27.59 -32.37
C LYS A 332 -21.84 29.02 -31.90
N SER A 333 -20.58 29.44 -31.95
CA SER A 333 -20.10 30.83 -31.78
C SER A 333 -20.16 31.49 -30.39
N ASP A 334 -20.60 30.79 -29.33
CA ASP A 334 -20.61 31.32 -27.96
C ASP A 334 -19.67 30.54 -27.00
N PRO A 335 -18.49 31.11 -26.67
CA PRO A 335 -17.55 30.51 -25.72
C PRO A 335 -18.11 30.36 -24.29
N ALA A 336 -19.01 31.25 -23.88
CA ALA A 336 -19.63 31.18 -22.56
C ALA A 336 -20.63 30.02 -22.48
N ALA A 337 -21.37 29.76 -23.57
CA ALA A 337 -22.26 28.61 -23.69
C ALA A 337 -21.50 27.27 -23.60
N ALA A 338 -20.30 27.18 -24.19
CA ALA A 338 -19.47 25.99 -24.12
C ALA A 338 -19.02 25.67 -22.68
N VAL A 339 -18.63 26.70 -21.91
CA VAL A 339 -18.29 26.56 -20.49
C VAL A 339 -19.52 26.16 -19.68
N LEU A 340 -20.65 26.85 -19.87
CA LEU A 340 -21.91 26.56 -19.16
C LEU A 340 -22.39 25.11 -19.33
N ALA A 341 -22.07 24.46 -20.45
CA ALA A 341 -22.47 23.08 -20.70
C ALA A 341 -21.75 22.04 -19.83
N VAL A 342 -20.55 22.36 -19.33
CA VAL A 342 -19.77 21.46 -18.49
C VAL A 342 -19.86 21.80 -17.01
N VAL A 343 -20.30 23.02 -16.67
CA VAL A 343 -20.35 23.56 -15.30
C VAL A 343 -21.41 22.86 -14.44
N ASP A 344 -21.07 22.58 -13.19
CA ASP A 344 -22.02 22.13 -12.17
C ASP A 344 -23.08 23.21 -11.93
N ARG A 345 -24.35 22.84 -12.02
CA ARG A 345 -25.49 23.74 -11.76
C ARG A 345 -25.45 24.37 -10.36
N ARG A 346 -24.82 23.72 -9.38
CA ARG A 346 -24.62 24.27 -8.03
C ARG A 346 -23.70 25.49 -8.01
N LEU A 347 -22.89 25.70 -9.05
CA LEU A 347 -22.06 26.89 -9.22
C LEU A 347 -22.79 28.07 -9.88
N SER A 348 -24.06 27.90 -10.28
CA SER A 348 -24.89 28.95 -10.88
C SER A 348 -24.96 30.30 -10.12
N PRO A 349 -24.85 30.38 -8.77
CA PRO A 349 -24.79 31.69 -8.10
C PRO A 349 -23.44 32.40 -8.24
N SER A 350 -22.41 31.78 -8.83
CA SER A 350 -21.08 32.37 -9.00
C SER A 350 -20.97 33.15 -10.32
N PRO A 351 -20.13 34.20 -10.41
CA PRO A 351 -19.93 34.95 -11.65
C PRO A 351 -19.38 34.05 -12.77
N ILE A 352 -20.03 34.08 -13.94
CA ILE A 352 -19.67 33.22 -15.08
C ILE A 352 -18.25 33.51 -15.59
N ASP A 353 -17.78 34.75 -15.49
CA ASP A 353 -16.42 35.13 -15.87
C ASP A 353 -15.37 34.46 -14.98
N THR A 354 -15.64 34.33 -13.68
CA THR A 354 -14.75 33.65 -12.74
C THR A 354 -14.67 32.16 -13.08
N ILE A 355 -15.80 31.52 -13.35
CA ILE A 355 -15.84 30.10 -13.76
C ILE A 355 -15.14 29.91 -15.10
N THR A 356 -15.35 30.82 -16.05
CA THR A 356 -14.70 30.80 -17.37
C THR A 356 -13.19 30.94 -17.27
N ASN A 357 -12.70 31.80 -16.38
CA ASN A 357 -11.27 31.95 -16.13
C ASN A 357 -10.68 30.71 -15.47
N LEU A 358 -11.38 30.13 -14.47
CA LEU A 358 -10.96 28.87 -13.83
C LEU A 358 -10.91 27.73 -14.85
N TYR A 359 -11.90 27.65 -15.74
CA TYR A 359 -11.95 26.70 -16.86
C TYR A 359 -10.75 26.87 -17.79
N LYS A 360 -10.43 28.11 -18.21
CA LYS A 360 -9.28 28.37 -19.08
C LYS A 360 -7.96 27.92 -18.43
N VAL A 361 -7.79 28.19 -17.13
CA VAL A 361 -6.61 27.73 -16.38
C VAL A 361 -6.56 26.20 -16.32
N ALA A 362 -7.69 25.56 -16.01
CA ALA A 362 -7.80 24.11 -15.95
C ALA A 362 -7.42 23.46 -17.29
N MET A 363 -7.97 23.96 -18.40
CA MET A 363 -7.70 23.46 -19.75
C MET A 363 -6.23 23.63 -20.16
N ARG A 364 -5.56 24.71 -19.76
CA ARG A 364 -4.11 24.88 -19.97
C ARG A 364 -3.27 23.89 -19.17
N CYS A 365 -3.71 23.56 -17.95
CA CYS A 365 -3.01 22.61 -17.10
C CYS A 365 -3.06 21.18 -17.65
N VAL A 366 -4.19 20.79 -18.27
CA VAL A 366 -4.41 19.43 -18.80
C VAL A 366 -4.02 19.25 -20.27
N GLU A 367 -3.14 20.10 -20.81
CA GLU A 367 -2.66 19.98 -22.19
C GLU A 367 -1.92 18.64 -22.40
N GLU A 368 -2.05 18.03 -23.59
CA GLU A 368 -1.46 16.71 -23.85
C GLU A 368 0.06 16.76 -23.78
N LYS A 369 0.66 17.77 -24.41
CA LYS A 369 2.10 18.00 -24.39
C LYS A 369 2.50 18.68 -23.08
N SER A 370 3.37 18.04 -22.30
CA SER A 370 3.88 18.59 -21.03
C SER A 370 4.58 19.94 -21.21
N SER A 371 5.23 20.18 -22.35
CA SER A 371 5.90 21.45 -22.68
C SER A 371 4.94 22.62 -22.90
N ALA A 372 3.69 22.34 -23.24
CA ALA A 372 2.66 23.36 -23.42
C ALA A 372 1.89 23.68 -22.14
N ARG A 373 2.03 22.85 -21.09
CA ARG A 373 1.45 23.12 -19.77
C ARG A 373 2.20 24.27 -19.11
N PRO A 374 1.52 25.15 -18.35
CA PRO A 374 2.17 26.18 -17.54
C PRO A 374 3.00 25.56 -16.41
N THR A 375 3.82 26.35 -15.75
CA THR A 375 4.41 26.04 -14.45
C THR A 375 3.39 26.33 -13.34
N MET A 376 3.52 25.71 -12.17
CA MET A 376 2.63 26.02 -11.03
C MET A 376 2.71 27.50 -10.62
N ARG A 377 3.84 28.17 -10.83
CA ARG A 377 3.99 29.62 -10.61
C ARG A 377 3.07 30.43 -11.53
N GLU A 378 3.07 30.11 -12.82
CA GLU A 378 2.17 30.75 -13.79
C GLU A 378 0.70 30.41 -13.49
N VAL A 379 0.39 29.19 -13.06
CA VAL A 379 -0.97 28.81 -12.63
C VAL A 379 -1.44 29.68 -11.46
N VAL A 380 -0.63 29.83 -10.41
CA VAL A 380 -0.96 30.70 -9.27
C VAL A 380 -1.17 32.15 -9.72
N HIS A 381 -0.33 32.65 -10.64
CA HIS A 381 -0.50 33.99 -11.19
C HIS A 381 -1.84 34.12 -11.94
N MET A 382 -2.16 33.20 -12.85
CA MET A 382 -3.41 33.21 -13.60
C MET A 382 -4.66 33.10 -12.70
N LEU A 383 -4.57 32.40 -11.56
CA LEU A 383 -5.65 32.31 -10.58
C LEU A 383 -5.77 33.56 -9.69
N SER A 384 -4.66 34.28 -9.47
CA SER A 384 -4.62 35.46 -8.62
C SER A 384 -4.95 36.75 -9.38
N ASP A 385 -4.59 36.82 -10.66
CA ASP A 385 -4.87 37.94 -11.55
C ASP A 385 -5.47 37.42 -12.88
N PRO A 386 -6.81 37.42 -13.01
CA PRO A 386 -7.49 36.88 -14.19
C PRO A 386 -7.29 37.71 -15.47
N THR A 387 -6.63 38.88 -15.38
CA THR A 387 -6.55 39.86 -16.48
C THR A 387 -5.23 39.88 -17.22
N THR A 388 -4.19 39.19 -16.75
CA THR A 388 -2.83 39.28 -17.30
C THR A 388 -2.35 37.95 -17.90
N SER A 389 -1.96 37.98 -19.18
CA SER A 389 -1.15 36.91 -19.79
C SER A 389 0.20 36.80 -19.06
N PRO A 390 0.75 35.58 -18.86
CA PRO A 390 2.04 35.43 -18.19
C PRO A 390 3.12 36.24 -18.95
N PRO A 391 4.00 36.98 -18.24
CA PRO A 391 5.04 37.77 -18.88
C PRO A 391 6.05 36.86 -19.61
N PRO A 392 6.61 37.28 -20.76
CA PRO A 392 7.51 36.46 -21.58
C PRO A 392 8.85 36.07 -20.90
N ASP A 393 9.23 36.73 -19.79
CA ASP A 393 10.60 36.71 -19.26
C ASP A 393 10.78 35.85 -17.99
N LEU A 394 10.29 34.60 -17.98
CA LEU A 394 10.54 33.68 -16.87
C LEU A 394 11.03 32.29 -17.30
N LEU A 395 11.88 32.24 -18.33
CA LEU A 395 12.60 31.04 -18.80
C LEU A 395 13.96 30.81 -18.10
N VAL A 396 14.19 31.35 -16.91
CA VAL A 396 15.41 31.05 -16.15
C VAL A 396 15.07 30.85 -14.68
N ILE A 397 15.09 29.59 -14.25
CA ILE A 397 15.96 28.98 -13.22
C ILE A 397 15.68 27.47 -13.22
#